data_AF-A0A2S5B9A9-F1
#
_entry.id   AF-A0A2S5B9A9-F1
#
_cell.length_a   1.000
_cell.length_b   1.000
_cell.length_c   1.000
_cell.angle_alpha   90.00
_cell.angle_beta   90.00
_cell.angle_gamma   90.00
#
_symmetry.space_group_name_H-M   'P 1'
#
loop_
_entity.id
_entity.type
_entity.pdbx_description
1 polymer ?
#
loop_
_entity_poly.entity_id
_entity_poly.type
_entity_poly.pdbx_seq_one_letter_code
_entity_poly.pdbx_strand_id
1 'polypeptide(L)'
;MGRHARHNTNAASFTYHERQQAKAISGTQTGILGRDSMKDFDACSLCLLRARDPRICAEGHVYCQECILTNLLSQKKDIKRQSLLLERMRADSEAEMAASRAAARDRVLHEFESAQSSLGNKTTDGKVSATGAEAEKAGMARGTKRSFQLDEDEIERLTNEATEEALRRTTQEMAEARKAKLPNYWLPSLTPSATPDAVMDVKLQPLCQASKPPHPISLKSLTEVKFTQEPRDKNDTGEPIVSCPSCRKTITNNVKSYVLKACGDVLCSTCVDTLCRTDKVCAHCGTAVDKKKPYIELRREGTGYASGGGVEVKRYDVAFQA
;
A
#
# COMPACT_ATOMS: atom_id res chain seq x y z
N MET A 1 -40.13 41.97 -32.23
CA MET A 1 -39.36 40.83 -31.70
C MET A 1 -38.21 41.39 -30.88
N GLY A 2 -38.30 41.29 -29.55
CA GLY A 2 -37.31 41.85 -28.64
C GLY A 2 -35.95 41.20 -28.87
N ARG A 3 -34.91 42.02 -29.03
CA ARG A 3 -33.53 41.54 -29.03
C ARG A 3 -33.24 41.04 -27.62
N HIS A 4 -33.45 39.75 -27.36
CA HIS A 4 -32.92 39.14 -26.15
C HIS A 4 -31.41 39.33 -26.20
N ALA A 5 -30.90 40.17 -25.29
CA ALA A 5 -29.47 40.34 -25.13
C ALA A 5 -28.86 38.95 -24.95
N ARG A 6 -27.93 38.61 -25.85
CA ARG A 6 -27.16 37.36 -25.82
C ARG A 6 -26.20 37.45 -24.63
N HIS A 7 -26.74 37.25 -23.43
CA HIS A 7 -25.93 37.01 -22.24
C HIS A 7 -25.26 35.65 -22.42
N ASN A 8 -23.95 35.57 -22.17
CA ASN A 8 -23.17 34.35 -22.39
C ASN A 8 -23.75 33.13 -21.67
N THR A 9 -24.45 33.35 -20.55
CA THR A 9 -25.06 32.31 -19.71
C THR A 9 -26.43 31.80 -20.18
N ASN A 10 -27.01 32.35 -21.27
CA ASN A 10 -28.34 31.97 -21.75
C ASN A 10 -28.32 30.82 -22.79
N ALA A 11 -27.15 30.37 -23.23
CA ALA A 11 -27.03 29.22 -24.13
C ALA A 11 -26.93 27.92 -23.33
N ALA A 12 -27.70 26.89 -23.73
CA ALA A 12 -27.63 25.55 -23.12
C ALA A 12 -26.29 24.83 -23.33
N SER A 13 -25.42 25.40 -24.17
CA SER A 13 -24.08 24.89 -24.45
C SER A 13 -23.04 25.90 -23.99
N PHE A 14 -22.07 25.46 -23.19
CA PHE A 14 -20.92 26.29 -22.85
C PHE A 14 -20.18 26.76 -24.11
N THR A 15 -19.90 28.05 -24.16
CA THR A 15 -18.98 28.60 -25.16
C THR A 15 -17.57 28.04 -24.96
N TYR A 16 -16.69 28.19 -25.94
CA TYR A 16 -15.30 27.75 -25.81
C TYR A 16 -14.60 28.40 -24.60
N HIS A 17 -14.84 29.69 -24.38
CA HIS A 17 -14.27 30.44 -23.27
C HIS A 17 -14.78 29.96 -21.91
N GLU A 18 -16.08 29.68 -21.79
CA GLU A 18 -16.65 29.11 -20.56
C GLU A 18 -16.17 27.68 -20.30
N ARG A 19 -15.94 26.88 -21.36
CA ARG A 19 -15.29 25.56 -21.22
C ARG A 19 -13.85 25.69 -20.72
N GLN A 20 -13.10 26.68 -21.17
CA GLN A 20 -11.75 26.94 -20.65
C GLN A 20 -11.78 27.39 -19.19
N GLN A 21 -12.72 28.26 -18.80
CA GLN A 21 -12.89 28.68 -17.41
C GLN A 21 -13.33 27.52 -16.51
N ALA A 22 -14.30 26.71 -16.96
CA ALA A 22 -14.72 25.50 -16.26
C ALA A 22 -13.59 24.48 -16.14
N LYS A 23 -12.74 24.33 -17.18
CA LYS A 23 -11.53 23.48 -17.15
C LYS A 23 -10.46 24.01 -16.20
N ALA A 24 -10.37 25.32 -16.02
CA ALA A 24 -9.47 25.93 -15.04
C ALA A 24 -9.94 25.67 -13.60
N ILE A 25 -11.25 25.65 -13.36
CA ILE A 25 -11.83 25.41 -12.02
C ILE A 25 -11.98 23.91 -11.72
N SER A 26 -12.19 23.07 -12.73
CA SER A 26 -12.51 21.65 -12.57
C SER A 26 -11.98 20.78 -13.70
N GLY A 27 -11.56 19.55 -13.37
CA GLY A 27 -11.12 18.55 -14.34
C GLY A 27 -9.60 18.48 -14.50
N THR A 28 -9.14 17.98 -15.65
CA THR A 28 -7.69 17.79 -15.88
C THR A 28 -7.05 19.08 -16.37
N GLN A 29 -6.26 19.70 -15.50
CA GLN A 29 -5.39 20.82 -15.83
C GLN A 29 -4.10 20.29 -16.46
N THR A 30 -3.70 20.91 -17.57
CA THR A 30 -2.47 20.61 -18.32
C THR A 30 -1.58 21.84 -18.32
N GLY A 31 -0.33 21.72 -17.90
CA GLY A 31 0.63 22.83 -17.88
C GLY A 31 2.02 22.40 -18.34
N ILE A 32 2.76 23.32 -18.95
CA ILE A 32 4.16 23.10 -19.38
C ILE A 32 5.08 23.61 -18.26
N LEU A 33 5.85 22.72 -17.64
CA LEU A 33 6.82 23.09 -16.59
C LEU A 33 8.19 23.41 -17.19
N GLY A 34 8.74 24.57 -16.83
CA GLY A 34 10.09 24.97 -17.23
C GLY A 34 11.20 24.15 -16.55
N ARG A 35 12.45 24.45 -16.93
CA ARG A 35 13.66 23.82 -16.36
C ARG A 35 13.77 24.03 -14.84
N ASP A 36 13.33 25.19 -14.35
CA ASP A 36 13.39 25.57 -12.93
C ASP A 36 12.48 24.70 -12.05
N SER A 37 11.45 24.10 -12.64
CA SER A 37 10.54 23.18 -11.95
C SER A 37 11.07 21.73 -11.92
N MET A 38 12.20 21.46 -12.56
CA MET A 38 12.83 20.14 -12.62
C MET A 38 14.04 20.08 -11.69
N LYS A 39 14.11 19.00 -10.91
CA LYS A 39 15.24 18.72 -10.03
C LYS A 39 16.51 18.47 -10.83
N ASP A 40 17.65 18.96 -10.34
CA ASP A 40 18.96 18.66 -10.91
C ASP A 40 19.39 17.20 -10.68
N PHE A 41 20.17 16.64 -11.61
CA PHE A 41 20.58 15.23 -11.61
C PHE A 41 21.42 14.83 -10.39
N ASP A 42 22.13 15.79 -9.82
CA ASP A 42 23.04 15.66 -8.68
C ASP A 42 22.44 16.19 -7.37
N ALA A 43 21.21 16.70 -7.40
CA ALA A 43 20.52 17.16 -6.21
C ALA A 43 19.96 16.00 -5.39
N CYS A 44 19.82 16.19 -4.08
CA CYS A 44 19.20 15.25 -3.16
C CYS A 44 17.67 15.28 -3.29
N SER A 45 16.99 14.13 -3.37
CA SER A 45 15.53 14.06 -3.44
C SER A 45 14.81 14.43 -2.13
N LEU A 46 15.54 14.65 -1.03
CA LEU A 46 14.97 15.06 0.26
C LEU A 46 15.19 16.55 0.54
N CYS A 47 16.41 17.07 0.39
CA CYS A 47 16.72 18.47 0.68
C CYS A 47 16.80 19.37 -0.56
N LEU A 48 16.72 18.81 -1.77
CA LEU A 48 16.75 19.53 -3.06
C LEU A 48 18.02 20.34 -3.35
N LEU A 49 19.02 20.30 -2.46
CA LEU A 49 20.34 20.86 -2.68
C LEU A 49 21.26 19.85 -3.36
N ARG A 50 22.38 20.33 -3.93
CA ARG A 50 23.53 19.52 -4.37
C ARG A 50 23.86 18.47 -3.32
N ALA A 51 23.87 17.19 -3.73
CA ALA A 51 24.02 16.10 -2.78
C ALA A 51 25.43 16.03 -2.17
N ARG A 52 25.51 16.03 -0.84
CA ARG A 52 26.73 15.75 -0.07
C ARG A 52 26.84 14.25 0.19
N ASP A 53 28.00 13.67 -0.09
CA ASP A 53 28.23 12.21 -0.04
C ASP A 53 27.07 11.42 -0.65
N PRO A 54 26.90 11.55 -1.98
CA PRO A 54 25.68 11.09 -2.64
C PRO A 54 25.51 9.58 -2.53
N ARG A 55 24.28 9.18 -2.18
CA ARG A 55 23.80 7.79 -2.14
C ARG A 55 22.66 7.65 -3.13
N ILE A 56 22.60 6.54 -3.85
CA ILE A 56 21.54 6.26 -4.83
C ILE A 56 20.73 5.04 -4.44
N CYS A 57 19.40 5.10 -4.63
CA CYS A 57 18.53 3.94 -4.49
C CYS A 57 18.53 3.06 -5.74
N ALA A 58 17.94 1.87 -5.65
CA ALA A 58 17.87 0.92 -6.77
C ALA A 58 17.11 1.44 -8.00
N GLU A 59 16.19 2.39 -7.81
CA GLU A 59 15.45 3.02 -8.92
C GLU A 59 16.14 4.24 -9.52
N GLY A 60 17.20 4.77 -8.89
CA GLY A 60 17.98 5.88 -9.45
C GLY A 60 17.86 7.24 -8.76
N HIS A 61 17.22 7.33 -7.59
CA HIS A 61 17.09 8.59 -6.86
C HIS A 61 18.32 8.88 -6.01
N VAL A 62 18.86 10.09 -6.14
CA VAL A 62 20.03 10.58 -5.41
C VAL A 62 19.63 11.22 -4.08
N TYR A 63 20.39 10.94 -3.03
CA TYR A 63 20.23 11.48 -1.69
C TYR A 63 21.56 11.89 -1.09
N CYS A 64 21.55 12.86 -0.16
CA CYS A 64 22.66 13.01 0.77
C CYS A 64 22.67 11.83 1.76
N GLN A 65 23.86 11.38 2.16
CA GLN A 65 24.01 10.33 3.17
C GLN A 65 23.23 10.65 4.46
N GLU A 66 23.37 11.86 5.00
CA GLU A 66 22.69 12.28 6.24
C GLU A 66 21.16 12.29 6.10
N CYS A 67 20.65 12.83 4.98
CA CYS A 67 19.22 12.95 4.73
C CYS A 67 18.55 11.57 4.64
N ILE A 68 19.15 10.64 3.88
CA ILE A 68 18.56 9.30 3.71
C ILE A 68 18.64 8.49 5.01
N LEU A 69 19.74 8.60 5.76
CA LEU A 69 19.86 7.93 7.06
C LEU A 69 18.80 8.42 8.04
N THR A 70 18.61 9.74 8.13
CA THR A 70 17.61 10.35 9.01
C THR A 70 16.20 9.91 8.63
N ASN A 71 15.88 9.90 7.33
CA ASN A 71 14.60 9.45 6.83
C ASN A 71 14.34 7.96 7.07
N LEU A 72 15.35 7.10 6.89
CA LEU A 72 15.23 5.68 7.20
C LEU A 72 15.02 5.43 8.70
N LEU A 73 15.67 6.22 9.55
CA LEU A 73 15.49 6.14 11.01
C LEU A 73 14.10 6.62 11.43
N SER A 74 13.57 7.70 10.84
CA SER A 74 12.20 8.16 11.13
C SER A 74 11.18 7.11 10.70
N GLN A 75 11.30 6.58 9.48
CA GLN A 75 10.40 5.53 8.98
C GLN A 75 10.45 4.28 9.87
N LYS A 76 11.64 3.83 10.30
CA LYS A 76 11.73 2.68 11.22
C LYS A 76 11.08 2.94 12.58
N LYS A 77 11.17 4.16 13.12
CA LYS A 77 10.49 4.52 14.37
C LYS A 77 8.98 4.50 14.20
N ASP A 78 8.48 5.02 13.08
CA ASP A 78 7.04 5.04 12.80
C ASP A 78 6.49 3.64 12.52
N ILE A 79 7.24 2.81 11.79
CA ILE A 79 6.91 1.39 11.59
C ILE A 79 6.83 0.66 12.93
N LYS A 80 7.77 0.90 13.85
CA LYS A 80 7.74 0.30 15.20
C LYS A 80 6.53 0.76 16.02
N ARG A 81 6.15 2.04 15.92
CA ARG A 81 4.95 2.57 16.59
C ARG A 81 3.68 1.94 16.03
N GLN A 82 3.59 1.85 14.71
CA GLN A 82 2.45 1.25 14.01
C GLN A 82 2.36 -0.25 14.27
N SER A 83 3.48 -0.98 14.30
CA SER A 83 3.48 -2.41 14.60
C SER A 83 2.99 -2.68 16.02
N LEU A 84 3.44 -1.90 17.01
CA LEU A 84 2.96 -2.03 18.40
C LEU A 84 1.46 -1.72 18.52
N LEU A 85 0.98 -0.69 17.82
CA LEU A 85 -0.44 -0.35 17.79
C LEU A 85 -1.26 -1.50 17.16
N LEU A 86 -0.79 -2.06 16.04
CA LEU A 86 -1.43 -3.17 15.36
C LEU A 86 -1.44 -4.44 16.23
N GLU A 87 -0.33 -4.76 16.92
CA GLU A 87 -0.25 -5.87 17.87
C GLU A 87 -1.25 -5.69 19.03
N ARG A 88 -1.36 -4.48 19.59
CA ARG A 88 -2.36 -4.18 20.62
C ARG A 88 -3.79 -4.35 20.12
N MET A 89 -4.10 -3.80 18.95
CA MET A 89 -5.44 -3.94 18.35
C MET A 89 -5.77 -5.41 18.03
N ARG A 90 -4.78 -6.20 17.59
CA ARG A 90 -4.96 -7.65 17.40
C ARG A 90 -5.24 -8.36 18.72
N ALA A 91 -4.48 -8.07 19.78
CA ALA A 91 -4.69 -8.66 21.10
C ALA A 91 -6.08 -8.30 21.69
N ASP A 92 -6.49 -7.03 21.56
CA ASP A 92 -7.82 -6.58 22.00
C ASP A 92 -8.93 -7.29 21.20
N SER A 93 -8.76 -7.43 19.89
CA SER A 93 -9.70 -8.16 19.02
C SER A 93 -9.77 -9.66 19.34
N GLU A 94 -8.63 -10.31 19.56
CA GLU A 94 -8.58 -11.73 19.96
C GLU A 94 -9.23 -11.95 21.34
N ALA A 95 -9.05 -11.03 22.28
CA ALA A 95 -9.71 -11.06 23.59
C ALA A 95 -11.24 -10.89 23.47
N GLU A 96 -11.72 -9.97 22.63
CA GLU A 96 -13.15 -9.79 22.34
C GLU A 96 -13.75 -11.03 21.66
N MET A 97 -13.03 -11.62 20.71
CA MET A 97 -13.43 -12.88 20.05
C MET A 97 -13.44 -14.06 21.03
N ALA A 98 -12.48 -14.16 21.95
CA ALA A 98 -12.47 -15.19 22.98
C ALA A 98 -13.62 -15.00 23.99
N ALA A 99 -13.89 -13.76 24.42
CA ALA A 99 -14.99 -13.42 25.32
C ALA A 99 -16.36 -13.70 24.67
N SER A 100 -16.54 -13.37 23.39
CA SER A 100 -17.76 -13.69 22.66
C SER A 100 -17.95 -15.20 22.46
N ARG A 101 -16.88 -15.96 22.22
CA ARG A 101 -16.92 -17.44 22.16
C ARG A 101 -17.26 -18.07 23.51
N ALA A 102 -16.71 -17.56 24.60
CA ALA A 102 -17.06 -17.99 25.95
C ALA A 102 -18.53 -17.68 26.27
N ALA A 103 -19.00 -16.46 25.98
CA ALA A 103 -20.39 -16.09 26.19
C ALA A 103 -21.37 -16.91 25.34
N ALA A 104 -20.99 -17.29 24.11
CA ALA A 104 -21.79 -18.18 23.27
C ALA A 104 -21.84 -19.60 23.84
N ARG A 105 -20.72 -20.12 24.37
CA ARG A 105 -20.68 -21.40 25.10
C ARG A 105 -21.61 -21.37 26.32
N ASP A 106 -21.54 -20.33 27.14
CA ASP A 106 -22.38 -20.19 28.33
C ASP A 106 -23.89 -20.14 27.97
N ARG A 107 -24.26 -19.51 26.86
CA ARG A 107 -25.65 -19.51 26.37
C ARG A 107 -26.12 -20.89 25.95
N VAL A 108 -25.30 -21.65 25.22
CA VAL A 108 -25.63 -23.03 24.83
C VAL A 108 -25.78 -23.91 26.06
N LEU A 109 -24.90 -23.77 27.07
CA LEU A 109 -25.02 -24.49 28.34
C LEU A 109 -26.31 -24.13 29.08
N HIS A 110 -26.63 -22.84 29.20
CA HIS A 110 -27.86 -22.41 29.86
C HIS A 110 -29.13 -22.88 29.13
N GLU A 111 -29.12 -22.86 27.79
CA GLU A 111 -30.21 -23.40 26.97
C GLU A 111 -30.37 -24.91 27.21
N PHE A 112 -29.26 -25.66 27.24
CA PHE A 112 -29.25 -27.09 27.55
C PHE A 112 -29.76 -27.39 28.96
N GLU A 113 -29.27 -26.69 29.99
CA GLU A 113 -29.71 -26.84 31.39
C GLU A 113 -31.21 -26.56 31.54
N SER A 114 -31.70 -25.50 30.88
CA SER A 114 -33.12 -25.15 30.89
C SER A 114 -33.99 -26.20 30.18
N ALA A 115 -33.51 -26.77 29.06
CA ALA A 115 -34.20 -27.83 28.35
C ALA A 115 -34.27 -29.12 29.18
N GLN A 116 -33.16 -29.54 29.81
CA GLN A 116 -33.12 -30.72 30.69
C GLN A 116 -33.99 -30.54 31.94
N SER A 117 -33.98 -29.36 32.54
CA SER A 117 -34.85 -29.04 33.69
C SER A 117 -36.34 -29.01 33.31
N SER A 118 -36.67 -28.63 32.07
CA SER A 118 -38.04 -28.70 31.53
C SER A 118 -38.51 -30.14 31.26
N LEU A 119 -37.58 -31.02 30.84
CA LEU A 119 -37.82 -32.46 30.66
C LEU A 119 -38.06 -33.19 31.99
N GLY A 120 -37.52 -32.70 33.12
CA GLY A 120 -37.77 -33.23 34.46
C GLY A 120 -39.17 -32.96 35.02
N ASN A 121 -39.95 -32.04 34.41
CA ASN A 121 -41.28 -31.64 34.89
C ASN A 121 -42.42 -31.95 33.89
N LYS A 122 -42.14 -32.74 32.85
CA LYS A 122 -43.15 -33.25 31.92
C LYS A 122 -43.05 -34.77 31.82
N THR A 123 -43.72 -35.46 32.72
CA THR A 123 -44.39 -36.69 32.29
C THR A 123 -45.54 -36.29 31.37
N THR A 124 -45.48 -36.84 30.15
CA THR A 124 -46.46 -36.89 29.07
C THR A 124 -46.43 -35.78 28.02
N ASP A 125 -46.02 -36.22 26.82
CA ASP A 125 -46.16 -35.66 25.48
C ASP A 125 -45.26 -34.50 25.05
N GLY A 126 -44.37 -34.79 24.09
CA GLY A 126 -43.70 -33.76 23.31
C GLY A 126 -42.39 -34.15 22.64
N LYS A 127 -42.49 -34.92 21.54
CA LYS A 127 -41.67 -34.85 20.31
C LYS A 127 -40.43 -33.93 20.39
N VAL A 128 -39.26 -34.50 20.67
CA VAL A 128 -37.98 -33.85 20.31
C VAL A 128 -37.64 -34.24 18.88
N SER A 129 -37.74 -33.25 18.00
CA SER A 129 -37.48 -33.37 16.57
C SER A 129 -35.98 -33.34 16.32
N ALA A 130 -35.37 -34.52 16.21
CA ALA A 130 -34.05 -34.66 15.58
C ALA A 130 -34.23 -34.52 14.07
N THR A 131 -34.05 -33.32 13.54
CA THR A 131 -33.96 -33.09 12.10
C THR A 131 -32.51 -33.20 11.66
N GLY A 132 -32.19 -34.26 10.91
CA GLY A 132 -30.97 -34.31 10.10
C GLY A 132 -30.42 -35.70 9.82
N ALA A 133 -31.07 -36.48 8.94
CA ALA A 133 -30.45 -37.26 7.87
C ALA A 133 -31.47 -38.24 7.27
N GLU A 134 -31.73 -38.09 5.97
CA GLU A 134 -32.48 -39.06 5.19
C GLU A 134 -31.71 -40.39 5.12
N ALA A 135 -32.35 -41.48 5.52
CA ALA A 135 -32.01 -42.82 5.07
C ALA A 135 -33.32 -43.62 4.93
N GLU A 136 -33.55 -44.13 3.72
CA GLU A 136 -34.72 -44.91 3.35
C GLU A 136 -34.88 -46.21 4.18
N LYS A 137 -36.16 -46.60 4.28
CA LYS A 137 -36.77 -47.79 4.88
C LYS A 137 -35.92 -49.07 4.92
N ALA A 138 -35.95 -49.76 6.07
CA ALA A 138 -36.62 -51.07 6.23
C ALA A 138 -36.48 -51.64 7.66
N GLY A 139 -37.56 -52.27 8.14
CA GLY A 139 -37.47 -53.45 9.02
C GLY A 139 -37.46 -53.23 10.52
N MET A 140 -38.60 -53.51 11.15
CA MET A 140 -38.76 -53.70 12.60
C MET A 140 -37.90 -54.87 13.10
N ALA A 141 -37.04 -54.65 14.11
CA ALA A 141 -36.59 -55.69 15.02
C ALA A 141 -36.29 -55.10 16.41
N ARG A 142 -37.06 -55.59 17.37
CA ARG A 142 -37.10 -55.21 18.78
C ARG A 142 -35.89 -55.79 19.51
N GLY A 143 -35.15 -54.93 20.23
CA GLY A 143 -34.38 -55.32 21.41
C GLY A 143 -33.09 -56.10 21.18
N THR A 144 -31.98 -55.38 21.03
CA THR A 144 -30.69 -55.81 21.60
C THR A 144 -30.02 -54.56 22.15
N LYS A 145 -29.77 -54.55 23.46
CA LYS A 145 -29.11 -53.46 24.18
C LYS A 145 -27.69 -53.31 23.63
N ARG A 146 -27.52 -52.48 22.61
CA ARG A 146 -26.19 -51.99 22.22
C ARG A 146 -25.81 -50.99 23.29
N SER A 147 -24.73 -51.28 24.02
CA SER A 147 -24.12 -50.30 24.92
C SER A 147 -23.82 -49.06 24.08
N PHE A 148 -24.52 -47.96 24.35
CA PHE A 148 -24.22 -46.68 23.74
C PHE A 148 -22.82 -46.30 24.24
N GLN A 149 -21.82 -46.47 23.39
CA GLN A 149 -20.47 -45.98 23.67
C GLN A 149 -20.52 -44.50 23.34
N LEU A 150 -20.55 -43.70 24.40
CA LEU A 150 -20.58 -42.26 24.33
C LEU A 150 -19.15 -41.83 23.98
N ASP A 151 -18.85 -41.75 22.69
CA ASP A 151 -17.52 -41.39 22.22
C ASP A 151 -17.26 -39.91 22.53
N GLU A 152 -16.29 -39.66 23.41
CA GLU A 152 -15.99 -38.33 23.94
C GLU A 152 -15.61 -37.33 22.83
N ASP A 153 -14.90 -37.80 21.81
CA ASP A 153 -14.51 -37.02 20.63
C ASP A 153 -15.72 -36.52 19.80
N GLU A 154 -16.81 -37.30 19.76
CA GLU A 154 -18.02 -36.92 19.00
C GLU A 154 -18.83 -35.87 19.76
N ILE A 155 -18.83 -35.93 21.10
CA ILE A 155 -19.46 -34.93 21.97
C ILE A 155 -18.71 -33.60 21.86
N GLU A 156 -17.38 -33.63 21.82
CA GLU A 156 -16.58 -32.42 21.61
C GLU A 156 -16.84 -31.79 20.24
N ARG A 157 -17.07 -32.58 19.19
CA ARG A 157 -17.45 -32.06 17.87
C ARG A 157 -18.83 -31.40 17.88
N LEU A 158 -19.84 -32.10 18.42
CA LEU A 158 -21.21 -31.59 18.50
C LEU A 158 -21.30 -30.32 19.36
N THR A 159 -20.55 -30.26 20.46
CA THR A 159 -20.48 -29.04 21.30
C THR A 159 -19.78 -27.89 20.57
N ASN A 160 -18.68 -28.14 19.86
CA ASN A 160 -18.02 -27.10 19.07
C ASN A 160 -18.92 -26.59 17.94
N GLU A 161 -19.61 -27.47 17.21
CA GLU A 161 -20.55 -27.09 16.14
C GLU A 161 -21.72 -26.25 16.69
N ALA A 162 -22.34 -26.68 17.80
CA ALA A 162 -23.38 -25.90 18.47
C ALA A 162 -22.89 -24.51 18.94
N THR A 163 -21.64 -24.41 19.39
CA THR A 163 -21.05 -23.12 19.79
C THR A 163 -20.78 -22.20 18.61
N GLU A 164 -20.37 -22.77 17.47
CA GLU A 164 -20.17 -22.01 16.22
C GLU A 164 -21.50 -21.52 15.64
N GLU A 165 -22.55 -22.33 15.68
CA GLU A 165 -23.89 -21.92 15.27
C GLU A 165 -24.47 -20.82 16.17
N ALA A 166 -24.34 -20.96 17.49
CA ALA A 166 -24.76 -19.95 18.46
C ALA A 166 -24.00 -18.63 18.27
N LEU A 167 -22.70 -18.69 17.97
CA LEU A 167 -21.90 -17.54 17.58
C LEU A 167 -22.42 -16.90 16.29
N ARG A 168 -22.70 -17.67 15.23
CA ARG A 168 -23.23 -17.16 13.96
C ARG A 168 -24.60 -16.47 14.13
N ARG A 169 -25.50 -17.04 14.94
CA ARG A 169 -26.79 -16.40 15.23
C ARG A 169 -26.61 -15.10 16.01
N THR A 170 -25.75 -15.11 17.03
CA THR A 170 -25.43 -13.91 17.82
C THR A 170 -24.81 -12.80 16.97
N THR A 171 -23.88 -13.14 16.07
CA THR A 171 -23.24 -12.15 15.20
C THR A 171 -24.21 -11.57 14.17
N GLN A 172 -25.12 -12.38 13.63
CA GLN A 172 -26.20 -11.91 12.75
C GLN A 172 -27.15 -10.95 13.48
N GLU A 173 -27.62 -11.32 14.69
CA GLU A 173 -28.48 -10.47 15.51
C GLU A 173 -27.79 -9.15 15.90
N MET A 174 -26.51 -9.20 16.28
CA MET A 174 -25.71 -8.00 16.56
C MET A 174 -25.50 -7.14 15.30
N ALA A 175 -25.29 -7.77 14.13
CA ALA A 175 -25.14 -7.05 12.86
C ALA A 175 -26.45 -6.37 12.45
N GLU A 176 -27.59 -7.03 12.62
CA GLU A 176 -28.92 -6.45 12.36
C GLU A 176 -29.25 -5.33 13.35
N ALA A 177 -28.94 -5.51 14.64
CA ALA A 177 -29.10 -4.46 15.65
C ALA A 177 -28.17 -3.25 15.40
N ARG A 178 -26.95 -3.48 14.89
CA ARG A 178 -26.02 -2.41 14.46
C ARG A 178 -26.54 -1.68 13.22
N LYS A 179 -27.09 -2.40 12.24
CA LYS A 179 -27.77 -1.81 11.06
C LYS A 179 -28.97 -0.96 11.45
N ALA A 180 -29.73 -1.37 12.46
CA ALA A 180 -30.89 -0.62 12.97
C ALA A 180 -30.51 0.64 13.76
N LYS A 181 -29.31 0.72 14.33
CA LYS A 181 -28.94 1.81 15.26
C LYS A 181 -28.32 3.06 14.61
N LEU A 182 -27.54 2.98 13.53
CA LEU A 182 -26.82 4.17 13.03
C LEU A 182 -26.54 4.16 11.52
N PRO A 183 -27.12 5.08 10.72
CA PRO A 183 -26.63 5.38 9.38
C PRO A 183 -25.55 6.46 9.45
N ASN A 184 -24.44 6.19 10.15
CA ASN A 184 -23.29 7.10 10.14
C ASN A 184 -22.35 6.73 8.98
N TYR A 185 -22.60 7.36 7.84
CA TYR A 185 -21.79 7.25 6.62
C TYR A 185 -20.29 7.54 6.83
N TRP A 186 -19.94 8.34 7.83
CA TRP A 186 -18.58 8.80 8.09
C TRP A 186 -17.68 7.80 8.84
N LEU A 187 -18.20 6.66 9.30
CA LEU A 187 -17.38 5.58 9.84
C LEU A 187 -17.09 4.54 8.75
N PRO A 188 -15.82 4.33 8.33
CA PRO A 188 -15.46 3.35 7.32
C PRO A 188 -15.98 1.94 7.60
N SER A 189 -16.07 1.54 8.86
CA SER A 189 -16.59 0.24 9.31
C SER A 189 -18.11 0.06 9.13
N LEU A 190 -18.86 1.13 8.87
CA LEU A 190 -20.32 1.11 8.68
C LEU A 190 -20.74 1.41 7.23
N THR A 191 -19.78 1.55 6.31
CA THR A 191 -20.09 1.75 4.90
C THR A 191 -20.56 0.45 4.23
N PRO A 192 -21.54 0.47 3.33
CA PRO A 192 -22.06 -0.75 2.66
C PRO A 192 -21.03 -1.45 1.77
N SER A 193 -19.90 -0.80 1.49
CA SER A 193 -18.77 -1.35 0.75
C SER A 193 -17.66 -1.94 1.64
N ALA A 194 -17.79 -1.83 2.97
CA ALA A 194 -16.77 -2.31 3.89
C ALA A 194 -16.88 -3.82 4.07
N THR A 195 -15.80 -4.54 3.75
CA THR A 195 -15.59 -5.90 4.24
C THR A 195 -15.21 -5.82 5.71
N PRO A 196 -16.03 -6.34 6.65
CA PRO A 196 -15.63 -6.39 8.05
C PRO A 196 -14.42 -7.32 8.20
N ASP A 197 -13.44 -6.86 8.97
CA ASP A 197 -12.46 -7.69 9.71
C ASP A 197 -11.23 -8.29 9.01
N ALA A 198 -10.94 -7.97 7.75
CA ALA A 198 -9.60 -8.27 7.22
C ALA A 198 -8.62 -7.14 7.59
N VAL A 199 -8.12 -7.12 8.84
CA VAL A 199 -6.89 -6.36 9.17
C VAL A 199 -5.77 -7.00 8.37
N MET A 200 -5.57 -6.52 7.14
CA MET A 200 -4.55 -7.05 6.24
C MET A 200 -3.19 -6.98 6.93
N ASP A 201 -2.45 -8.08 6.92
CA ASP A 201 -1.09 -8.11 7.45
C ASP A 201 -0.18 -7.34 6.49
N VAL A 202 -0.12 -6.02 6.66
CA VAL A 202 0.72 -5.14 5.86
C VAL A 202 2.14 -5.24 6.40
N LYS A 203 3.04 -5.85 5.62
CA LYS A 203 4.48 -5.83 5.91
C LYS A 203 5.00 -4.40 5.81
N LEU A 204 5.07 -3.73 6.95
CA LEU A 204 5.61 -2.37 7.06
C LEU A 204 7.12 -2.39 6.80
N GLN A 205 7.53 -1.80 5.67
CA GLN A 205 8.93 -1.66 5.28
C GLN A 205 9.24 -0.20 4.99
N PRO A 206 10.49 0.25 5.18
CA PRO A 206 10.90 1.58 4.75
C PRO A 206 10.77 1.73 3.22
N LEU A 207 10.19 2.84 2.79
CA LEU A 207 9.85 3.17 1.40
C LEU A 207 10.56 4.44 0.94
N CYS A 208 11.00 4.45 -0.31
CA CYS A 208 11.39 5.64 -1.02
C CYS A 208 10.15 6.33 -1.58
N GLN A 209 9.94 7.60 -1.21
CA GLN A 209 8.79 8.41 -1.64
C GLN A 209 9.11 9.32 -2.83
N ALA A 210 10.31 9.21 -3.41
CA ALA A 210 10.69 10.05 -4.55
C ALA A 210 9.89 9.68 -5.82
N SER A 211 9.60 8.40 -6.03
CA SER A 211 8.79 7.90 -7.15
C SER A 211 7.38 7.53 -6.70
N LYS A 212 6.44 7.55 -7.67
CA LYS A 212 5.08 7.00 -7.54
C LYS A 212 4.96 5.86 -8.58
N PRO A 213 4.76 4.59 -8.18
CA PRO A 213 4.56 4.08 -6.82
C PRO A 213 5.83 4.08 -5.95
N PRO A 214 5.69 4.18 -4.62
CA PRO A 214 6.84 4.10 -3.71
C PRO A 214 7.44 2.69 -3.70
N HIS A 215 8.76 2.59 -3.59
CA HIS A 215 9.48 1.31 -3.59
C HIS A 215 10.22 1.06 -2.27
N PRO A 216 10.43 -0.21 -1.87
CA PRO A 216 11.16 -0.52 -0.64
C PRO A 216 12.63 -0.15 -0.75
N ILE A 217 13.17 0.45 0.32
CA ILE A 217 14.57 0.91 0.38
C ILE A 217 15.20 0.54 1.72
N SER A 218 16.44 0.05 1.67
CA SER A 218 17.24 -0.31 2.84
C SER A 218 18.65 0.27 2.75
N LEU A 219 19.36 0.31 3.87
CA LEU A 219 20.75 0.77 3.90
C LEU A 219 21.67 -0.05 2.97
N LYS A 220 21.44 -1.36 2.89
CA LYS A 220 22.23 -2.27 2.05
C LYS A 220 21.94 -2.11 0.55
N SER A 221 20.76 -1.58 0.20
CA SER A 221 20.40 -1.31 -1.19
C SER A 221 20.94 0.03 -1.70
N LEU A 222 21.38 0.91 -0.80
CA LEU A 222 21.99 2.18 -1.18
C LEU A 222 23.40 1.96 -1.70
N THR A 223 23.69 2.55 -2.85
CA THR A 223 25.03 2.53 -3.44
C THR A 223 25.65 3.92 -3.28
N GLU A 224 26.95 3.97 -2.97
CA GLU A 224 27.69 5.23 -2.93
C GLU A 224 27.96 5.73 -4.35
N VAL A 225 27.79 7.03 -4.58
CA VAL A 225 28.00 7.64 -5.90
C VAL A 225 29.24 8.53 -5.84
N LYS A 226 30.08 8.44 -6.87
CA LYS A 226 31.27 9.28 -7.05
C LYS A 226 31.09 10.11 -8.32
N PHE A 227 30.77 11.38 -8.13
CA PHE A 227 30.78 12.34 -9.23
C PHE A 227 32.21 12.79 -9.48
N THR A 228 32.69 12.59 -10.71
CA THR A 228 33.99 13.14 -11.13
C THR A 228 33.76 14.60 -11.52
N GLN A 229 34.55 15.47 -10.90
CA GLN A 229 34.48 16.91 -11.06
C GLN A 229 35.81 17.40 -11.59
N GLU A 230 35.81 18.15 -12.67
CA GLU A 230 37.02 18.75 -13.21
C GLU A 230 37.21 20.14 -12.57
N PRO A 231 38.31 20.38 -11.81
CA PRO A 231 38.46 21.61 -11.02
C PRO A 231 38.65 22.87 -11.86
N ARG A 232 38.96 22.70 -13.17
CA ARG A 232 39.17 23.82 -14.10
C ARG A 232 37.87 24.35 -14.69
N ASP A 233 36.85 23.50 -14.78
CA ASP A 233 35.59 23.84 -15.42
C ASP A 233 34.56 24.17 -14.34
N LYS A 234 34.25 25.45 -14.22
CA LYS A 234 33.22 25.96 -13.32
C LYS A 234 32.04 26.45 -14.14
N ASN A 235 30.83 26.20 -13.65
CA ASN A 235 29.63 26.81 -14.23
C ASN A 235 29.61 28.32 -13.96
N ASP A 236 28.68 29.04 -14.59
CA ASP A 236 28.43 30.48 -14.36
C ASP A 236 28.17 30.81 -12.87
N THR A 237 27.73 29.83 -12.08
CA THR A 237 27.49 29.94 -10.63
C THR A 237 28.72 29.64 -9.76
N GLY A 238 29.87 29.32 -10.37
CA GLY A 238 31.12 29.00 -9.66
C GLY A 238 31.23 27.57 -9.12
N GLU A 239 30.20 26.74 -9.31
CA GLU A 239 30.21 25.33 -8.92
C GLU A 239 30.98 24.45 -9.92
N PRO A 240 31.66 23.38 -9.45
CA PRO A 240 32.41 22.48 -10.32
C PRO A 240 31.51 21.68 -11.25
N ILE A 241 31.92 21.55 -12.51
CA ILE A 241 31.18 20.80 -13.52
C ILE A 241 31.41 19.30 -13.35
N VAL A 242 30.32 18.53 -13.33
CA VAL A 242 30.37 17.07 -13.28
C VAL A 242 30.55 16.52 -14.70
N SER A 243 31.61 15.74 -14.91
CA SER A 243 31.93 15.12 -16.20
C SER A 243 31.97 13.60 -16.12
N CYS A 244 31.75 12.94 -17.25
CA CYS A 244 31.91 11.50 -17.39
C CYS A 244 33.41 11.14 -17.36
N PRO A 245 33.88 10.27 -16.45
CA PRO A 245 35.28 9.86 -16.37
C PRO A 245 35.87 9.28 -17.66
N SER A 246 35.07 8.56 -18.46
CA SER A 246 35.57 7.87 -19.66
C SER A 246 35.68 8.76 -20.90
N CYS A 247 34.71 9.66 -21.13
CA CYS A 247 34.67 10.50 -22.33
C CYS A 247 34.76 12.00 -22.07
N ARG A 248 34.87 12.42 -20.80
CA ARG A 248 34.89 13.81 -20.32
C ARG A 248 33.71 14.66 -20.78
N LYS A 249 32.62 14.02 -21.23
CA LYS A 249 31.38 14.71 -21.57
C LYS A 249 30.73 15.23 -20.29
N THR A 250 30.36 16.51 -20.29
CA THR A 250 29.59 17.13 -19.20
C THR A 250 28.25 16.41 -19.01
N ILE A 251 27.96 16.04 -17.75
CA ILE A 251 26.69 15.42 -17.38
C ILE A 251 25.71 16.54 -17.05
N THR A 252 24.58 16.56 -17.74
CA THR A 252 23.48 17.50 -17.53
C THR A 252 22.15 16.74 -17.47
N ASN A 253 21.07 17.43 -17.10
CA ASN A 253 19.72 16.86 -17.07
C ASN A 253 19.21 16.33 -18.43
N ASN A 254 19.93 16.53 -19.53
CA ASN A 254 19.57 15.99 -20.84
C ASN A 254 20.32 14.68 -21.17
N VAL A 255 21.51 14.46 -20.60
CA VAL A 255 22.39 13.34 -20.93
C VAL A 255 22.06 12.12 -20.06
N LYS A 256 21.79 10.95 -20.66
CA LYS A 256 21.43 9.73 -19.88
C LYS A 256 22.70 9.27 -19.20
N SER A 257 22.63 9.09 -17.90
CA SER A 257 23.76 8.73 -17.07
C SER A 257 23.38 7.56 -16.17
N TYR A 258 24.35 6.71 -15.94
CA TYR A 258 24.20 5.48 -15.18
C TYR A 258 25.27 5.43 -14.10
N VAL A 259 24.89 4.95 -12.93
CA VAL A 259 25.81 4.62 -11.84
C VAL A 259 26.09 3.13 -11.90
N LEU A 260 27.37 2.77 -11.84
CA LEU A 260 27.78 1.37 -11.72
C LEU A 260 27.75 0.96 -10.25
N LYS A 261 27.02 -0.12 -9.93
CA LYS A 261 26.85 -0.58 -8.55
C LYS A 261 28.16 -1.00 -7.87
N ALA A 262 29.11 -1.53 -8.64
CA ALA A 262 30.36 -2.07 -8.12
C ALA A 262 31.36 -0.98 -7.67
N CYS A 263 31.43 0.15 -8.38
CA CYS A 263 32.42 1.21 -8.12
C CYS A 263 31.81 2.55 -7.68
N GLY A 264 30.53 2.79 -7.97
CA GLY A 264 29.86 4.07 -7.71
C GLY A 264 30.13 5.16 -8.74
N ASP A 265 30.92 4.89 -9.79
CA ASP A 265 31.24 5.88 -10.82
C ASP A 265 30.03 6.17 -11.71
N VAL A 266 29.87 7.44 -12.09
CA VAL A 266 28.80 7.91 -12.98
C VAL A 266 29.30 8.03 -14.41
N LEU A 267 28.73 7.25 -15.32
CA LEU A 267 29.08 7.24 -16.74
C LEU A 267 27.91 7.70 -17.61
N CYS A 268 28.19 8.29 -18.77
CA CYS A 268 27.15 8.59 -19.75
C CYS A 268 26.66 7.32 -20.46
N SER A 269 25.46 7.38 -21.04
CA SER A 269 24.81 6.25 -21.71
C SER A 269 25.70 5.65 -22.80
N THR A 270 26.34 6.49 -23.60
CA THR A 270 27.22 6.04 -24.67
C THR A 270 28.37 5.21 -24.13
N CYS A 271 29.07 5.67 -23.08
CA CYS A 271 30.17 4.90 -22.48
C CYS A 271 29.71 3.61 -21.81
N VAL A 272 28.52 3.60 -21.21
CA VAL A 272 27.97 2.37 -20.64
C VAL A 272 27.64 1.37 -21.73
N ASP A 273 26.98 1.81 -22.80
CA ASP A 273 26.50 0.93 -23.86
C ASP A 273 27.64 0.42 -24.75
N THR A 274 28.67 1.24 -25.03
CA THR A 274 29.78 0.84 -25.90
C THR A 274 30.91 0.12 -25.18
N LEU A 275 31.30 0.57 -23.97
CA LEU A 275 32.46 0.05 -23.26
C LEU A 275 32.04 -0.93 -22.16
N CYS A 276 31.16 -0.50 -21.25
CA CYS A 276 30.89 -1.30 -20.05
C CYS A 276 30.03 -2.55 -20.33
N ARG A 277 29.05 -2.46 -21.24
CA ARG A 277 28.22 -3.62 -21.60
C ARG A 277 28.99 -4.69 -22.39
N THR A 278 29.91 -4.26 -23.25
CA THR A 278 30.74 -5.14 -24.07
C THR A 278 31.74 -5.90 -23.20
N ASP A 279 32.51 -5.17 -22.39
CA ASP A 279 33.63 -5.74 -21.64
C ASP A 279 33.24 -6.24 -20.24
N LYS A 280 32.03 -5.91 -19.77
CA LYS A 280 31.51 -6.23 -18.42
C LYS A 280 32.44 -5.76 -17.28
N VAL A 281 33.18 -4.69 -17.53
CA VAL A 281 34.05 -4.00 -16.58
C VAL A 281 33.74 -2.52 -16.61
N CYS A 282 34.04 -1.81 -15.52
CA CYS A 282 33.95 -0.36 -15.51
C CYS A 282 35.01 0.24 -16.44
N ALA A 283 34.60 1.10 -17.36
CA ALA A 283 35.50 1.79 -18.30
C ALA A 283 36.46 2.81 -17.64
N HIS A 284 36.29 3.12 -16.35
CA HIS A 284 37.14 4.05 -15.62
C HIS A 284 38.11 3.33 -14.67
N CYS A 285 37.60 2.48 -13.79
CA CYS A 285 38.41 1.82 -12.76
C CYS A 285 38.75 0.35 -13.06
N GLY A 286 38.22 -0.24 -14.13
CA GLY A 286 38.45 -1.65 -14.49
C GLY A 286 37.77 -2.66 -13.57
N THR A 287 37.00 -2.23 -12.58
CA THR A 287 36.28 -3.12 -11.66
C THR A 287 35.25 -3.96 -12.42
N ALA A 288 35.25 -5.27 -12.17
CA ALA A 288 34.30 -6.20 -12.76
C ALA A 288 32.85 -5.88 -12.33
N VAL A 289 31.94 -5.99 -13.28
CA VAL A 289 30.54 -5.61 -13.10
C VAL A 289 29.69 -6.85 -12.78
N ASP A 290 28.87 -6.77 -11.72
CA ASP A 290 28.02 -7.88 -11.28
C ASP A 290 26.92 -8.26 -12.31
N LYS A 291 26.52 -9.54 -12.32
CA LYS A 291 25.50 -10.06 -13.24
C LYS A 291 24.06 -9.57 -12.94
N LYS A 292 23.78 -9.15 -11.70
CA LYS A 292 22.42 -8.74 -11.27
C LYS A 292 22.27 -7.21 -11.36
N LYS A 293 21.46 -6.72 -12.31
CA LYS A 293 21.16 -5.29 -12.57
C LYS A 293 22.31 -4.33 -12.17
N PRO A 294 23.44 -4.37 -12.89
CA PRO A 294 24.64 -3.64 -12.49
C PRO A 294 24.59 -2.13 -12.69
N TYR A 295 23.77 -1.67 -13.63
CA TYR A 295 23.65 -0.28 -14.01
C TYR A 295 22.35 0.30 -13.42
N ILE A 296 22.49 1.35 -12.63
CA ILE A 296 21.37 2.11 -12.08
C ILE A 296 21.25 3.39 -12.90
N GLU A 297 20.13 3.58 -13.59
CA GLU A 297 19.86 4.82 -14.33
C GLU A 297 19.63 5.95 -13.34
N LEU A 298 20.32 7.08 -13.49
CA LEU A 298 20.05 8.27 -12.69
C LEU A 298 18.70 8.86 -13.10
N ARG A 299 17.75 8.86 -12.16
CA ARG A 299 16.40 9.37 -12.40
C ARG A 299 16.43 10.88 -12.47
N ARG A 300 15.98 11.38 -13.61
CA ARG A 300 15.73 12.79 -13.88
C ARG A 300 14.25 13.06 -13.75
N GLU A 301 13.75 12.93 -12.55
CA GLU A 301 12.33 13.20 -12.32
C GLU A 301 12.15 14.70 -12.14
N GLY A 302 11.17 15.25 -12.85
CA GLY A 302 10.51 16.47 -12.41
C GLY A 302 9.79 16.17 -11.10
N THR A 303 9.39 17.22 -10.37
CA THR A 303 8.50 17.04 -9.21
C THR A 303 7.34 16.10 -9.58
N GLY A 304 6.89 15.23 -8.67
CA GLY A 304 6.10 13.99 -8.90
C GLY A 304 4.73 14.07 -9.60
N TYR A 305 4.58 14.99 -10.55
CA TYR A 305 3.53 15.25 -11.52
C TYR A 305 4.07 15.34 -12.97
N ALA A 306 5.39 15.48 -13.17
CA ALA A 306 6.04 15.45 -14.48
C ALA A 306 6.83 14.14 -14.65
N SER A 307 6.44 13.31 -15.63
CA SER A 307 7.24 12.14 -16.00
C SER A 307 8.53 12.57 -16.70
N GLY A 308 9.62 11.83 -16.50
CA GLY A 308 10.93 12.17 -17.06
C GLY A 308 10.88 12.37 -18.58
N GLY A 309 11.23 13.58 -19.04
CA GLY A 309 11.20 13.97 -20.45
C GLY A 309 9.89 14.59 -20.94
N GLY A 310 8.83 14.58 -20.13
CA GLY A 310 7.58 15.28 -20.40
C GLY A 310 7.60 16.68 -19.79
N VAL A 311 7.53 17.71 -20.61
CA VAL A 311 7.34 19.09 -20.14
C VAL A 311 5.89 19.31 -19.71
N GLU A 312 4.96 18.49 -20.21
CA GLU A 312 3.53 18.54 -19.90
C GLU A 312 3.19 17.80 -18.59
N VAL A 313 2.63 18.54 -17.64
CA VAL A 313 2.05 18.02 -16.40
C VAL A 313 0.55 17.95 -16.51
N LYS A 314 -0.03 16.84 -16.04
CA LYS A 314 -1.47 16.64 -15.93
C LYS A 314 -1.84 16.50 -14.47
N ARG A 315 -2.66 17.41 -13.95
CA ARG A 315 -3.26 17.33 -12.62
C ARG A 315 -4.78 17.24 -12.79
N TYR A 316 -5.37 16.19 -12.25
CA TYR A 316 -6.81 16.11 -12.13
C TYR A 316 -7.23 16.81 -10.84
N ASP A 317 -8.12 17.78 -10.94
CA ASP A 317 -8.75 18.42 -9.78
C ASP A 317 -10.26 18.17 -9.79
N VAL A 318 -10.82 17.90 -8.62
CA VAL A 318 -12.25 17.64 -8.46
C VAL A 318 -12.92 18.99 -8.22
N ALA A 319 -13.97 19.28 -8.99
CA ALA A 319 -14.77 20.48 -8.76
C ALA A 319 -15.34 20.44 -7.34
N PHE A 320 -15.15 21.50 -6.54
CA PHE A 320 -15.78 21.70 -5.24
C PHE A 320 -15.30 20.80 -4.08
N GLN A 321 -14.00 20.79 -3.77
CA GLN A 321 -13.58 20.56 -2.38
C GLN A 321 -13.65 21.90 -1.64
N ALA A 322 -14.63 22.01 -0.73
CA ALA A 322 -14.78 23.14 0.19
C ALA A 322 -13.69 23.14 1.27
#